data_AF-C7DHJ1-F1
#
_entry.id   AF-C7DHJ1-F1
#
_cell.length_a   1.000
_cell.length_b   1.000
_cell.length_c   1.000
_cell.angle_alpha   90.00
_cell.angle_beta   90.00
_cell.angle_gamma   90.00
#
_symmetry.space_group_name_H-M   'P 1'
#
loop_
_entity.id
_entity.type
_entity.pdbx_description
1 polymer ?
#
loop_
_entity_poly.entity_id
_entity_poly.type
_entity_poly.pdbx_seq_one_letter_code
_entity_poly.pdbx_strand_id
1 'polypeptide(L)'
;MQGESEARERIEKDIRMFYESVKEAERNAQGDKKALSVIEMSKLYASDSKSYLDKGDLFTSFSCISYAHGLLDAIKSIKEGDE
;
A
#
# COMPACT_ATOMS: atom_id res chain seq x y z
N MET A 1 -21.76 4.84 -15.91
CA MET A 1 -21.48 5.14 -14.50
C MET A 1 -21.39 3.89 -13.59
N GLN A 2 -21.53 2.66 -14.09
CA GLN A 2 -21.40 1.44 -13.26
C GLN A 2 -19.93 1.08 -12.96
N GLY A 3 -19.05 1.16 -13.96
CA GLY A 3 -17.63 0.80 -13.78
C GLY A 3 -16.81 1.74 -12.88
N GLU A 4 -17.19 3.02 -12.75
CA GLU A 4 -16.50 3.96 -11.87
C GLU A 4 -16.76 3.66 -10.39
N SER A 5 -17.99 3.25 -10.03
CA SER A 5 -18.32 2.82 -8.67
C SER A 5 -17.58 1.56 -8.28
N GLU A 6 -17.55 0.57 -9.17
CA GLU A 6 -16.82 -0.69 -8.96
C GLU A 6 -15.31 -0.46 -8.80
N ALA A 7 -14.73 0.42 -9.62
CA ALA A 7 -13.33 0.80 -9.51
C ALA A 7 -13.03 1.51 -8.18
N ARG A 8 -13.90 2.42 -7.74
CA ARG A 8 -13.77 3.09 -6.44
C ARG A 8 -13.79 2.09 -5.29
N GLU A 9 -14.79 1.22 -5.24
CA GLU A 9 -14.92 0.19 -4.19
C GLU A 9 -13.70 -0.74 -4.14
N ARG A 10 -13.17 -1.09 -5.32
CA ARG A 10 -11.94 -1.89 -5.42
C ARG A 10 -10.74 -1.16 -4.80
N ILE A 11 -10.53 0.11 -5.16
CA ILE A 11 -9.41 0.89 -4.61
C ILE A 11 -9.56 1.04 -3.09
N GLU A 12 -10.76 1.33 -2.57
CA GLU A 12 -10.99 1.42 -1.12
C GLU A 12 -10.66 0.10 -0.40
N LYS A 13 -11.01 -1.03 -1.02
CA LYS A 13 -10.66 -2.35 -0.49
C LYS A 13 -9.14 -2.56 -0.50
N ASP A 14 -8.46 -2.23 -1.58
CA ASP A 14 -7.01 -2.39 -1.70
C ASP A 14 -6.25 -1.51 -0.70
N ILE A 15 -6.74 -0.28 -0.41
CA ILE A 15 -6.21 0.59 0.65
C ILE A 15 -6.38 -0.05 2.03
N ARG A 16 -7.55 -0.64 2.34
CA ARG A 16 -7.76 -1.31 3.64
C ARG A 16 -6.83 -2.51 3.82
N MET A 17 -6.74 -3.37 2.80
CA MET A 17 -5.87 -4.55 2.80
C MET A 17 -4.40 -4.19 2.94
N PHE A 18 -3.97 -3.06 2.35
CA PHE A 18 -2.62 -2.54 2.53
C PHE A 18 -2.30 -2.24 4.00
N TYR A 19 -3.14 -1.47 4.68
CA TYR A 19 -2.89 -1.12 6.09
C TYR A 19 -2.97 -2.33 7.05
N GLU A 20 -3.73 -3.36 6.69
CA GLU A 20 -3.70 -4.64 7.40
C GLU A 20 -2.34 -5.33 7.25
N SER A 21 -1.83 -5.41 6.01
CA SER A 21 -0.51 -5.99 5.68
C SER A 21 0.68 -5.24 6.30
N VAL A 22 0.57 -3.92 6.44
CA VAL A 22 1.64 -3.09 7.04
C VAL A 22 1.95 -3.51 8.48
N LYS A 23 0.93 -3.85 9.27
CA LYS A 23 1.13 -4.20 10.69
C LYS A 23 2.05 -5.41 10.87
N GLU A 24 1.88 -6.40 10.01
CA GLU A 24 2.74 -7.59 9.98
C GLU A 24 4.15 -7.25 9.50
N ALA A 25 4.26 -6.47 8.42
CA ALA A 25 5.55 -6.05 7.88
C ALA A 25 6.38 -5.23 8.87
N GLU A 26 5.76 -4.30 9.61
CA GLU A 26 6.44 -3.50 10.65
C GLU A 26 6.98 -4.39 11.78
N ARG A 27 6.22 -5.44 12.15
CA ARG A 27 6.64 -6.42 13.16
C ARG A 27 7.86 -7.22 12.67
N ASN A 28 7.83 -7.69 11.43
CA ASN A 28 8.92 -8.48 10.84
C ASN A 28 10.16 -7.64 10.52
N ALA A 29 9.99 -6.34 10.28
CA ALA A 29 11.08 -5.38 10.03
C ALA A 29 11.66 -4.77 11.32
N GLN A 30 11.27 -5.24 12.51
CA GLN A 30 11.70 -4.65 13.77
C GLN A 30 13.24 -4.68 13.89
N GLY A 31 13.84 -3.50 14.10
CA GLY A 31 15.30 -3.33 14.18
C GLY A 31 16.00 -3.05 12.84
N ASP A 32 15.32 -3.26 11.71
CA ASP A 32 15.83 -2.91 10.38
C ASP A 32 15.33 -1.52 9.95
N LYS A 33 16.15 -0.51 10.20
CA LYS A 33 15.84 0.89 9.86
C LYS A 33 15.58 1.10 8.37
N LYS A 34 16.24 0.34 7.48
CA LYS A 34 16.05 0.50 6.04
C LYS A 34 14.70 -0.06 5.64
N ALA A 35 14.35 -1.27 6.10
CA ALA A 35 13.04 -1.85 5.87
C ALA A 35 11.92 -0.95 6.40
N LEU A 36 12.06 -0.43 7.62
CA LEU A 36 11.10 0.50 8.23
C LEU A 36 10.95 1.79 7.41
N SER A 37 12.01 2.33 6.82
CA SER A 37 11.91 3.52 5.95
C SER A 37 11.14 3.25 4.65
N VAL A 38 11.27 2.04 4.08
CA VAL A 38 10.52 1.66 2.88
C VAL A 38 9.05 1.40 3.22
N ILE A 39 8.76 0.81 4.38
CA ILE A 39 7.39 0.66 4.89
C ILE A 39 6.76 2.04 5.15
N GLU A 40 7.52 3.01 5.67
CA GLU A 40 7.02 4.38 5.80
C GLU A 40 6.70 4.99 4.43
N MET A 41 7.58 4.81 3.45
CA MET A 41 7.36 5.28 2.09
C MET A 41 6.12 4.63 1.46
N SER A 42 5.88 3.34 1.66
CA SER A 42 4.67 2.69 1.14
C SER A 42 3.39 3.26 1.78
N LYS A 43 3.40 3.58 3.08
CA LYS A 43 2.28 4.27 3.75
C LYS A 43 2.00 5.65 3.16
N LEU A 44 3.03 6.41 2.79
CA LEU A 44 2.86 7.71 2.12
C LEU A 44 2.11 7.54 0.79
N TYR A 45 2.49 6.56 -0.03
CA TYR A 45 1.78 6.26 -1.28
C TYR A 45 0.34 5.77 -1.07
N ALA A 46 0.07 4.99 -0.02
CA ALA A 46 -1.31 4.60 0.31
C ALA A 46 -2.15 5.81 0.77
N SER A 47 -1.54 6.77 1.48
CA SER A 47 -2.17 8.05 1.83
C SER A 47 -2.46 8.90 0.60
N ASP A 48 -1.53 8.96 -0.36
CA ASP A 48 -1.75 9.64 -1.65
C ASP A 48 -2.88 8.98 -2.42
N SER A 49 -2.93 7.65 -2.47
CA SER A 49 -4.02 6.90 -3.11
C SER A 49 -5.39 7.33 -2.58
N LYS A 50 -5.55 7.40 -1.25
CA LYS A 50 -6.79 7.89 -0.62
C LYS A 50 -7.09 9.34 -1.04
N SER A 51 -6.07 10.20 -1.04
CA SER A 51 -6.23 11.62 -1.40
C SER A 51 -6.66 11.81 -2.86
N TYR A 52 -6.18 10.98 -3.80
CA TYR A 52 -6.61 11.00 -5.20
C TYR A 52 -7.99 10.37 -5.39
N LEU A 53 -8.33 9.34 -4.62
CA LEU A 53 -9.64 8.73 -4.63
C LEU A 53 -10.74 9.71 -4.20
N ASP A 54 -10.48 10.48 -3.15
CA ASP A 54 -11.39 11.51 -2.64
C ASP A 54 -11.63 12.62 -3.69
N LYS A 55 -10.64 12.88 -4.55
CA LYS A 55 -10.73 13.82 -5.68
C LYS A 55 -11.38 13.22 -6.93
N GLY A 56 -11.69 11.93 -6.94
CA GLY A 56 -12.25 11.21 -8.09
C GLY A 56 -11.22 10.81 -9.15
N ASP A 57 -9.92 10.99 -8.90
CA ASP A 57 -8.87 10.53 -9.81
C ASP A 57 -8.56 9.05 -9.56
N LEU A 58 -9.38 8.19 -10.17
CA LEU A 58 -9.30 6.73 -9.99
C LEU A 58 -8.00 6.13 -10.53
N PHE A 59 -7.45 6.67 -11.63
CA PHE A 59 -6.23 6.14 -12.24
C PHE A 59 -5.02 6.41 -11.37
N THR A 60 -4.83 7.68 -10.95
CA THR A 60 -3.71 8.04 -10.08
C THR A 60 -3.86 7.34 -8.73
N SER A 61 -5.07 7.26 -8.19
CA SER A 61 -5.34 6.56 -6.94
C SER A 61 -4.97 5.07 -7.02
N PHE A 62 -5.37 4.39 -8.10
CA PHE A 62 -5.04 2.98 -8.33
C PHE A 62 -3.53 2.77 -8.51
N SER A 63 -2.85 3.65 -9.24
CA SER A 63 -1.39 3.61 -9.40
C SER A 63 -0.67 3.78 -8.06
N CYS A 64 -1.10 4.72 -7.22
CA CYS A 64 -0.52 4.93 -5.89
C CYS A 64 -0.65 3.71 -4.99
N ILE A 65 -1.83 3.09 -4.90
CA ILE A 65 -2.01 1.92 -4.02
C ILE A 65 -1.29 0.68 -4.55
N SER A 66 -1.22 0.51 -5.88
CA SER A 66 -0.44 -0.56 -6.50
C SER A 66 1.05 -0.42 -6.18
N TYR A 67 1.59 0.80 -6.23
CA TYR A 67 2.98 1.07 -5.89
C TYR A 67 3.25 0.84 -4.39
N ALA A 68 2.33 1.26 -3.51
CA ALA A 68 2.42 1.00 -2.08
C ALA A 68 2.51 -0.50 -1.76
N HIS A 69 1.65 -1.32 -2.37
CA HIS A 69 1.73 -2.78 -2.24
C HIS A 69 3.04 -3.34 -2.78
N GLY A 70 3.49 -2.91 -3.97
CA GLY A 70 4.75 -3.37 -4.55
C GLY A 70 5.97 -3.10 -3.67
N LEU A 71 6.03 -1.93 -3.02
CA LEU A 71 7.07 -1.63 -2.03
C LEU A 71 6.99 -2.53 -0.80
N LEU A 72 5.79 -2.78 -0.29
CA LEU A 72 5.57 -3.60 0.90
C LEU A 72 5.91 -5.08 0.63
N ASP A 73 5.48 -5.61 -0.50
CA ASP A 73 5.73 -6.99 -0.91
C ASP A 73 7.21 -7.25 -1.16
N ALA A 74 7.94 -6.26 -1.71
CA ALA A 74 9.39 -6.35 -1.83
C ALA A 74 10.07 -6.48 -0.45
N ILE A 75 9.61 -5.74 0.57
CA ILE A 75 10.13 -5.87 1.93
C ILE A 75 9.79 -7.21 2.54
N LYS A 76 8.56 -7.70 2.38
CA LYS A 76 8.16 -9.03 2.86
C LYS A 76 9.01 -10.13 2.24
N SER A 77 9.21 -10.09 0.92
CA SER A 77 10.01 -11.09 0.19
C SER A 77 11.48 -11.11 0.63
N ILE A 78 12.08 -9.96 0.95
CA ILE A 78 13.44 -9.91 1.47
C ILE A 78 13.50 -10.54 2.87
N LYS A 79 12.49 -10.31 3.72
CA LYS A 79 12.46 -10.84 5.09
C LYS A 79 12.13 -12.33 5.18
N GLU A 80 11.33 -12.87 4.27
CA GLU A 80 11.10 -14.32 4.17
C GLU A 80 12.37 -15.10 3.78
N GLY A 81 13.33 -14.46 3.11
CA GLY A 81 14.62 -15.07 2.77
C GLY A 81 15.70 -14.99 3.85
N ASP A 82 15.40 -14.33 4.98
CA ASP A 82 16.31 -14.18 6.14
C ASP A 82 16.11 -15.30 7.20
N GLU A 83 15.12 -16.20 7.03
CA GLU A 83 14.87 -17.39 7.87
C GLU A 83 15.74 -18.60 7.48
#